data_AF-A0A7L3EMN9-F1
#
_entry.id   AF-A0A7L3EMN9-F1
#
_cell.length_a   1.000
_cell.length_b   1.000
_cell.length_c   1.000
_cell.angle_alpha   90.00
_cell.angle_beta   90.00
_cell.angle_gamma   90.00
#
_symmetry.space_group_name_H-M   'P 1'
#
loop_
_entity.id
_entity.type
_entity.pdbx_description
1 polymer ?
#
loop_
_entity_poly.entity_id
_entity_poly.type
_entity_poly.pdbx_seq_one_letter_code
_entity_poly.pdbx_strand_id
1 'polypeptide(L)'
;KKAIIDPSLFKYKVQPIKKHLYEPVIVKASQLSRRKHLFSRDRLKLFLKQHCEPHDGVIKAKATSIEKYHLAEQNFSYFFPDEPPTFIFSPASRRRGRPPKRASASLEDSITPKQNTPGNKSKVSRERARFQKQKE
;
A
#
# COMPACT_ATOMS: atom_id res chain seq x y z
N LYS A 1 12.32 -19.23 -4.83
CA LYS A 1 11.34 -19.35 -3.71
C LYS A 1 12.11 -19.90 -2.51
N LYS A 2 12.14 -19.20 -1.37
CA LYS A 2 12.78 -19.75 -0.15
C LYS A 2 12.01 -21.00 0.30
N ALA A 3 12.71 -22.04 0.76
CA ALA A 3 12.08 -23.25 1.28
C ALA A 3 11.26 -22.90 2.53
N ILE A 4 10.09 -23.52 2.68
CA ILE A 4 9.26 -23.36 3.89
C ILE A 4 9.91 -24.23 4.97
N ILE A 5 10.50 -23.58 5.98
CA ILE A 5 11.15 -24.26 7.11
C ILE A 5 10.16 -24.30 8.28
N ASP A 6 10.08 -25.43 8.98
CA ASP A 6 9.25 -25.57 10.18
C ASP A 6 9.79 -24.67 11.31
N PRO A 7 8.98 -23.72 11.84
CA PRO A 7 9.39 -22.85 12.94
C PRO A 7 9.72 -23.62 14.24
N SER A 8 9.23 -24.85 14.41
CA SER A 8 9.48 -25.67 15.60
C SER A 8 10.94 -26.10 15.72
N LEU A 9 11.73 -26.00 14.64
CA LEU A 9 13.16 -26.32 14.61
C LEU A 9 14.03 -25.27 15.32
N PHE A 10 13.48 -24.09 15.63
CA PHE A 10 14.23 -22.98 16.23
C PHE A 10 13.80 -22.69 17.67
N LYS A 11 14.73 -22.13 18.44
CA LYS A 11 14.46 -21.45 19.71
C LYS A 11 14.47 -19.94 19.49
N TYR A 12 13.52 -19.24 20.08
CA TYR A 12 13.34 -17.80 19.86
C TYR A 12 13.66 -17.02 21.12
N LYS A 13 14.60 -16.08 21.03
CA LYS A 13 14.86 -15.11 22.09
C LYS A 13 13.93 -13.91 21.91
N VAL A 14 12.98 -13.72 22.82
CA VAL A 14 12.04 -12.60 22.78
C VAL A 14 12.48 -11.49 23.71
N GLN A 15 12.49 -10.25 23.19
CA GLN A 15 12.75 -9.06 23.98
C GLN A 15 11.44 -8.29 24.21
N PRO A 16 11.07 -8.02 25.47
CA PRO A 16 9.93 -7.18 25.81
C PRO A 16 10.12 -5.75 25.28
N ILE A 17 9.05 -5.16 24.72
CA ILE A 17 9.08 -3.78 24.19
C ILE A 17 9.40 -2.78 25.31
N LYS A 18 8.89 -3.04 26.52
CA LYS A 18 9.22 -2.28 27.73
C LYS A 18 10.49 -2.85 28.36
N LYS A 19 11.63 -2.48 27.78
CA LYS A 19 12.98 -3.00 28.10
C LYS A 19 13.35 -2.94 29.59
N HIS A 20 12.78 -2.01 30.35
CA HIS A 20 13.16 -1.78 31.75
C HIS A 20 12.52 -2.72 32.76
N LEU A 21 11.49 -3.48 32.37
CA LEU A 21 10.68 -4.25 33.33
C LEU A 21 10.95 -5.75 33.29
N TYR A 22 11.55 -6.26 32.22
CA TYR A 22 11.61 -7.70 31.96
C TYR A 22 12.86 -8.09 31.18
N GLU A 23 13.51 -9.14 31.66
CA GLU A 23 14.65 -9.77 30.98
C GLU A 23 14.21 -10.51 29.70
N PRO A 24 15.10 -10.66 28.70
CA PRO A 24 14.83 -11.46 27.52
C PRO A 24 14.62 -12.94 27.87
N VAL A 25 13.61 -13.57 27.29
CA VAL A 25 13.27 -14.99 27.54
C VAL A 25 13.40 -15.81 26.27
N ILE A 26 13.81 -17.08 26.40
CA ILE A 26 13.83 -18.04 25.30
C ILE A 26 12.54 -18.87 25.33
N VAL A 27 11.82 -18.88 24.20
CA VAL A 27 10.52 -19.56 24.06
C VAL A 27 10.48 -20.48 22.84
N LYS A 28 9.55 -21.44 22.87
CA LYS A 28 9.23 -22.32 21.74
C LYS A 28 8.28 -21.62 20.76
N ALA A 29 8.26 -22.08 19.50
CA ALA A 29 7.34 -21.58 18.47
C ALA A 29 5.86 -21.62 18.92
N SER A 30 5.43 -22.68 19.61
CA SER A 30 4.03 -22.84 20.09
C SER A 30 3.59 -21.79 21.11
N GLN A 31 4.54 -21.16 21.80
CA GLN A 31 4.27 -20.10 22.78
C GLN A 31 4.23 -18.71 22.12
N LEU A 32 4.68 -18.60 20.86
CA LEU A 32 4.63 -17.39 20.08
C LEU A 32 3.32 -17.34 19.31
N SER A 33 2.40 -16.48 19.75
CA SER A 33 1.22 -16.15 18.97
C SER A 33 1.00 -14.66 18.95
N ARG A 34 0.51 -14.15 17.81
CA ARG A 34 -0.04 -12.80 17.78
C ARG A 34 -1.33 -12.81 18.58
N ARG A 35 -1.51 -11.78 19.41
CA ARG A 35 -2.75 -11.59 20.16
C ARG A 35 -3.95 -11.67 19.21
N LYS A 36 -4.87 -12.59 19.49
CA LYS A 36 -6.10 -12.74 18.71
C LYS A 36 -6.84 -11.40 18.68
N HIS A 37 -7.40 -11.04 17.53
CA HIS A 37 -8.14 -9.79 17.30
C HIS A 37 -7.33 -8.49 17.41
N LEU A 38 -5.99 -8.54 17.49
CA LEU A 38 -5.18 -7.31 17.41
C LEU A 38 -5.37 -6.59 16.07
N PHE A 39 -5.57 -7.34 14.99
CA PHE A 39 -5.80 -6.84 13.64
C PHE A 39 -7.13 -7.38 13.08
N SER A 40 -8.25 -6.95 13.66
CA SER A 40 -9.57 -7.22 13.07
C SER A 40 -9.81 -6.33 11.85
N ARG A 41 -10.75 -6.73 10.97
CA ARG A 41 -11.14 -5.95 9.79
C ARG A 41 -11.55 -4.52 10.17
N ASP A 42 -12.39 -4.39 11.19
CA ASP A 42 -12.94 -3.09 11.58
C ASP A 42 -11.88 -2.21 12.25
N ARG A 43 -10.95 -2.81 13.00
CA ARG A 43 -9.80 -2.09 13.57
C ARG A 43 -8.83 -1.60 12.49
N LEU A 44 -8.53 -2.43 11.49
CA LEU A 44 -7.69 -2.04 10.36
C LEU A 44 -8.35 -0.93 9.53
N LYS A 45 -9.66 -1.03 9.28
CA LYS A 45 -10.41 0.01 8.57
C LYS A 45 -10.33 1.35 9.30
N LEU A 46 -10.54 1.35 10.61
CA LEU A 46 -10.44 2.56 11.43
C LEU A 46 -9.01 3.11 11.44
N PHE A 47 -8.01 2.25 11.59
CA PHE A 47 -6.60 2.63 11.55
C PHE A 47 -6.23 3.34 10.25
N LEU A 48 -6.60 2.77 9.10
CA LEU A 48 -6.37 3.39 7.79
C LEU A 48 -7.11 4.73 7.66
N LYS A 49 -8.36 4.82 8.13
CA LYS A 49 -9.13 6.08 8.14
C LYS A 49 -8.44 7.16 8.99
N GLN A 50 -7.85 6.78 10.11
CA GLN A 50 -7.20 7.69 11.04
C GLN A 50 -5.85 8.19 10.52
N HIS A 51 -5.01 7.30 9.99
CA HIS A 51 -3.60 7.58 9.70
C HIS A 51 -3.25 7.72 8.23
N CYS A 52 -4.17 7.38 7.32
CA CYS A 52 -3.94 7.48 5.88
C CYS A 52 -4.96 8.40 5.20
N GLU A 53 -4.57 8.93 4.05
CA GLU A 53 -5.40 9.77 3.20
C GLU A 53 -5.12 9.48 1.72
N PRO A 54 -6.14 9.61 0.85
CA PRO A 54 -5.93 9.53 -0.59
C PRO A 54 -5.22 10.79 -1.09
N HIS A 55 -4.10 10.63 -1.79
CA HIS A 55 -3.31 11.69 -2.39
C HIS A 55 -2.83 11.24 -3.78
N ASP A 56 -3.20 11.96 -4.83
CA ASP A 56 -2.89 11.64 -6.24
C ASP A 56 -3.26 10.21 -6.67
N GLY A 57 -4.38 9.67 -6.17
CA GLY A 57 -4.82 8.31 -6.48
C GLY A 57 -4.04 7.20 -5.77
N VAL A 58 -3.14 7.57 -4.86
CA VAL A 58 -2.41 6.64 -3.98
C VAL A 58 -2.82 6.91 -2.54
N ILE A 59 -2.85 5.87 -1.70
CA ILE A 59 -3.05 6.05 -0.26
C ILE A 59 -1.70 6.41 0.36
N LYS A 60 -1.59 7.59 0.96
CA LYS A 60 -0.40 8.06 1.68
C LYS A 60 -0.69 8.17 3.18
N ALA A 61 0.35 8.12 4.01
CA ALA A 61 0.22 8.42 5.42
C ALA A 61 0.00 9.93 5.63
N LYS A 62 -0.88 10.31 6.56
CA LYS A 62 -1.12 11.72 6.91
C LYS A 62 0.13 12.34 7.51
N ALA A 63 0.39 13.60 7.21
CA ALA A 63 1.53 14.36 7.76
C ALA A 63 1.61 14.28 9.30
N THR A 64 0.46 14.41 9.98
CA THR A 64 0.38 14.30 11.45
C THR A 64 0.82 12.95 12.00
N SER A 65 0.62 11.87 11.23
CA SER A 65 1.04 10.53 11.63
C SER A 65 2.51 10.29 11.32
N ILE A 66 3.02 10.88 10.23
CA ILE A 66 4.44 10.84 9.88
C ILE A 66 5.26 11.49 10.99
N GLU A 67 4.86 12.68 11.43
CA GLU A 67 5.53 13.42 12.51
C GLU A 67 5.41 12.69 13.85
N LYS A 68 4.19 12.32 14.25
CA LYS A 68 3.93 11.67 15.55
C LYS A 68 4.73 10.38 15.77
N TYR A 69 4.96 9.61 14.72
CA TYR A 69 5.66 8.32 14.80
C TYR A 69 7.05 8.35 14.17
N HIS A 70 7.57 9.53 13.82
CA HIS A 70 8.88 9.72 13.19
C HIS A 70 9.07 8.81 11.96
N LEU A 71 8.03 8.61 11.16
CA LEU A 71 8.05 7.61 10.08
C LEU A 71 9.06 7.91 8.98
N ALA A 72 9.47 9.18 8.83
CA ALA A 72 10.49 9.59 7.87
C ALA A 72 11.91 9.14 8.28
N GLU A 73 12.16 8.96 9.58
CA GLU A 73 13.45 8.53 10.13
C GLU A 73 13.58 7.00 10.16
N GLN A 74 12.43 6.30 10.07
CA GLN A 74 12.37 4.86 10.15
C GLN A 74 12.75 4.23 8.81
N ASN A 75 13.84 3.46 8.80
CA ASN A 75 14.26 2.69 7.62
C ASN A 75 13.60 1.30 7.59
N PHE A 76 13.23 0.83 6.39
CA PHE A 76 12.64 -0.48 6.18
C PHE A 76 13.52 -1.63 6.74
N SER A 77 14.84 -1.51 6.62
CA SER A 77 15.81 -2.51 7.07
C SER A 77 15.83 -2.71 8.59
N TYR A 78 15.28 -1.77 9.39
CA TYR A 78 15.17 -1.95 10.84
C TYR A 78 14.04 -2.91 11.25
N PHE A 79 13.01 -3.05 10.42
CA PHE A 79 11.85 -3.89 10.72
C PHE A 79 11.90 -5.23 10.00
N PHE A 80 12.51 -5.24 8.81
CA PHE A 80 12.59 -6.40 7.95
C PHE A 80 14.07 -6.72 7.72
N PRO A 81 14.57 -7.82 8.30
CA PRO A 81 15.96 -8.24 8.09
C PRO A 81 16.18 -8.86 6.70
N ASP A 82 15.10 -9.12 5.96
CA ASP A 82 15.11 -9.68 4.62
C ASP A 82 15.11 -8.57 3.55
N GLU A 83 15.65 -8.90 2.36
CA GLU A 83 15.57 -8.06 1.17
C GLU A 83 14.10 -7.66 0.87
N PRO A 84 13.83 -6.39 0.51
CA PRO A 84 12.49 -5.95 0.14
C PRO A 84 11.87 -6.87 -0.94
N PRO A 85 10.59 -7.23 -0.80
CA PRO A 85 9.94 -8.09 -1.77
C PRO A 85 9.91 -7.42 -3.14
N THR A 86 10.32 -8.15 -4.18
CA THR A 86 10.15 -7.70 -5.56
C THR A 86 8.67 -7.80 -5.94
N PHE A 87 7.97 -6.67 -5.93
CA PHE A 87 6.60 -6.61 -6.43
C PHE A 87 6.64 -6.73 -7.96
N ILE A 88 6.13 -7.84 -8.47
CA ILE A 88 5.97 -8.02 -9.91
C ILE A 88 4.83 -7.10 -10.34
N PHE A 89 5.12 -6.09 -11.16
CA PHE A 89 4.07 -5.30 -11.77
C PHE A 89 3.23 -6.23 -12.63
N SER A 90 1.91 -6.25 -12.37
CA SER A 90 0.97 -6.84 -13.31
C SER A 90 1.19 -6.17 -14.66
N PRO A 91 1.45 -6.93 -15.74
CA PRO A 91 1.52 -6.36 -17.09
C PRO A 91 0.29 -5.49 -17.30
N ALA A 92 0.47 -4.31 -17.90
CA ALA A 92 -0.64 -3.39 -18.17
C ALA A 92 -1.80 -4.18 -18.76
N SER A 93 -2.89 -4.32 -17.99
CA SER A 93 -4.02 -5.17 -18.34
C SER A 93 -4.45 -4.79 -19.75
N ARG A 94 -4.25 -5.70 -20.71
CA ARG A 94 -4.84 -5.60 -22.04
C ARG A 94 -6.34 -5.73 -21.83
N ARG A 95 -6.97 -4.57 -21.54
CA ARG A 95 -8.40 -4.29 -21.42
C ARG A 95 -9.28 -5.53 -21.63
N ARG A 96 -9.34 -6.43 -20.65
CA ARG A 96 -10.39 -7.46 -20.65
C ARG A 96 -11.70 -6.72 -20.41
N GLY A 97 -12.57 -6.76 -21.42
CA GLY A 97 -13.95 -6.27 -21.32
C GLY A 97 -14.24 -4.90 -21.89
N ARG A 98 -13.38 -4.30 -22.74
CA ARG A 98 -13.88 -3.21 -23.61
C ARG A 98 -14.41 -3.84 -24.91
N PRO A 99 -15.72 -3.78 -25.19
CA PRO A 99 -16.23 -4.13 -26.51
C PRO A 99 -15.51 -3.27 -27.57
N PRO A 100 -15.20 -3.81 -28.75
CA PRO A 100 -14.58 -3.03 -29.82
C PRO A 100 -15.48 -1.82 -30.11
N LYS A 101 -14.89 -0.62 -30.06
CA LYS A 101 -15.56 0.62 -30.48
C LYS A 101 -15.84 0.44 -31.98
N ARG A 102 -17.11 0.37 -32.38
CA ARG A 102 -17.50 0.31 -33.80
C ARG A 102 -16.79 1.45 -34.54
N ALA A 103 -16.08 1.09 -35.60
CA ALA A 103 -15.38 2.03 -36.45
C ALA A 103 -16.41 2.95 -37.12
N SER A 104 -16.32 4.25 -36.86
CA SER A 104 -16.88 5.26 -37.74
C SER A 104 -15.85 5.50 -38.84
N ALA A 105 -16.27 5.28 -40.09
CA ALA A 105 -15.48 5.54 -41.28
C ALA A 105 -15.11 7.03 -41.41
N SER A 106 -14.09 7.26 -42.23
CA SER A 106 -13.44 8.51 -42.67
C SER A 106 -12.60 9.28 -41.63
N LEU A 107 -11.28 9.17 -41.72
CA LEU A 107 -10.44 10.16 -42.43
C LEU A 107 -8.97 9.68 -42.49
N GLU A 108 -8.35 10.01 -43.62
CA GLU A 108 -7.05 9.65 -44.19
C GLU A 108 -5.79 9.73 -43.30
N ASP A 109 -4.76 9.05 -43.83
CA ASP A 109 -3.40 8.81 -43.35
C ASP A 109 -2.61 10.04 -42.91
N SER A 110 -1.77 9.83 -41.87
CA SER A 110 -0.42 10.43 -41.71
C SER A 110 0.25 9.86 -40.45
N ILE A 111 1.18 8.91 -40.63
CA ILE A 111 2.07 8.45 -39.56
C ILE A 111 3.17 9.50 -39.35
N THR A 112 3.21 10.11 -38.17
CA THR A 112 4.39 10.83 -37.65
C THR A 112 4.74 10.31 -36.25
N PRO A 113 6.03 10.08 -35.92
CA PRO A 113 6.44 9.63 -34.61
C PRO A 113 6.77 10.80 -33.67
N LYS A 114 6.44 10.63 -32.38
CA LYS A 114 6.76 11.44 -31.18
C LYS A 114 5.75 12.54 -30.81
N GLN A 115 5.20 12.47 -29.60
CA GLN A 115 5.71 13.15 -28.38
C GLN A 115 4.72 13.00 -27.22
N ASN A 116 5.26 12.80 -26.01
CA ASN A 116 4.53 12.76 -24.75
C ASN A 116 3.61 13.98 -24.58
N THR A 117 2.31 13.76 -24.40
CA THR A 117 1.34 14.79 -24.02
C THR A 117 0.35 14.30 -22.96
N PRO A 118 -0.19 15.21 -22.14
CA PRO A 118 -0.43 14.99 -20.72
C PRO A 118 -1.74 14.26 -20.45
N GLY A 119 -1.73 13.44 -19.39
CA GLY A 119 -2.89 12.72 -18.89
C GLY A 119 -4.10 13.64 -18.67
N ASN A 120 -5.16 13.32 -19.42
CA ASN A 120 -6.57 13.55 -19.17
C ASN A 120 -6.94 14.35 -17.90
N LYS A 121 -6.85 15.69 -17.98
CA LYS A 121 -7.26 16.64 -16.92
C LYS A 121 -8.78 16.70 -16.67
N SER A 122 -9.60 15.97 -17.44
CA SER A 122 -11.06 16.12 -17.42
C SER A 122 -11.77 15.47 -16.24
N LYS A 123 -11.11 14.55 -15.51
CA LYS A 123 -11.70 13.94 -14.31
C LYS A 123 -11.57 14.82 -13.06
N VAL A 124 -10.47 15.57 -12.94
CA VAL A 124 -10.20 16.45 -11.80
C VAL A 124 -11.14 17.67 -11.81
N SER A 125 -11.45 18.22 -12.98
CA SER A 125 -12.40 19.34 -13.11
C SER A 125 -13.84 18.92 -12.79
N ARG A 126 -14.23 17.68 -13.10
CA ARG A 126 -15.57 17.16 -12.83
C ARG A 126 -15.82 16.89 -11.34
N GLU A 127 -14.80 16.50 -10.57
CA GLU A 127 -14.93 16.38 -9.11
C GLU A 127 -14.97 17.74 -8.42
N ARG A 128 -14.13 18.71 -8.83
CA ARG A 128 -14.15 20.07 -8.27
C ARG A 128 -15.52 20.76 -8.42
N ALA A 129 -16.18 20.58 -9.57
CA ALA A 129 -17.52 21.13 -9.82
C ALA A 129 -18.62 20.50 -8.96
N ARG A 130 -18.44 19.26 -8.47
CA ARG A 130 -19.42 18.61 -7.56
C ARG A 130 -19.34 19.14 -6.14
N PHE A 131 -18.14 19.43 -5.65
CA PHE A 131 -17.96 19.98 -4.30
C PHE A 131 -18.43 21.44 -4.18
N GLN A 132 -18.37 22.22 -5.26
CA GLN A 132 -18.86 23.60 -5.25
C GLN A 132 -20.40 23.69 -5.12
N LYS A 133 -21.15 22.70 -5.66
CA LYS A 133 -22.62 22.66 -5.63
C LYS A 133 -23.22 22.16 -4.31
N GLN A 134 -22.40 21.66 -3.38
CA GLN A 134 -22.88 21.22 -2.06
C GLN A 134 -22.66 22.26 -0.96
N LYS A 135 -22.16 23.45 -1.31
CA LYS A 135 -21.89 24.54 -0.37
C LYS A 135 -22.82 25.74 -0.56
N GLU A 136 -23.92 25.56 -1.27
CA GLU A 136 -25.01 26.52 -1.42
C GLU A 136 -26.28 25.95 -0.79
#